data_AF-A0AAD0T3K3-F1
#
_entry.id   AF-A0AAD0T3K3-F1
#
_cell.length_a   1.000
_cell.length_b   1.000
_cell.length_c   1.000
_cell.angle_alpha   90.00
_cell.angle_beta   90.00
_cell.angle_gamma   90.00
#
_symmetry.space_group_name_H-M   'P 1'
#
loop_
_entity.id
_entity.type
_entity.pdbx_description
1 polymer ?
#
loop_
_entity_poly.entity_id
_entity_poly.type
_entity_poly.pdbx_seq_one_letter_code
_entity_poly.pdbx_strand_id
1 'polypeptide(L)'
;MDNKEELFHIRNENRQLQAESEKVSHPDFYINDETLEELQKFCQDFDPYRDLDLETKFRLQEFGIIDLSNPFDITNKLLLLLENNLQYRIKLQENK
;
A
#
# COMPACT_ATOMS: atom_id res chain seq x y z
N MET A 1 -49.06 0.53 -13.80
CA MET A 1 -48.13 -0.24 -14.65
C MET A 1 -46.69 0.20 -14.31
N ASP A 2 -46.34 0.28 -13.03
CA ASP A 2 -45.26 1.20 -12.60
C ASP A 2 -44.00 0.48 -12.04
N ASN A 3 -44.04 -0.85 -11.92
CA ASN A 3 -42.96 -1.60 -11.26
C ASN A 3 -41.77 -1.97 -12.17
N LYS A 4 -41.91 -1.80 -13.50
CA LYS A 4 -40.83 -2.16 -14.44
C LYS A 4 -39.80 -1.05 -14.60
N GLU A 5 -40.22 0.21 -14.52
CA GLU A 5 -39.31 1.35 -14.70
C GLU A 5 -38.38 1.51 -13.49
N GLU A 6 -38.87 1.37 -12.26
CA GLU A 6 -38.04 1.38 -11.05
C GLU A 6 -36.96 0.28 -11.05
N LEU A 7 -37.30 -0.94 -11.46
CA LEU A 7 -36.33 -2.04 -11.57
C LEU A 7 -35.24 -1.79 -12.61
N PHE A 8 -35.54 -1.05 -13.69
CA PHE A 8 -34.56 -0.66 -14.69
C PHE A 8 -33.63 0.45 -14.18
N HIS A 9 -34.14 1.41 -13.41
CA HIS A 9 -33.32 2.46 -12.80
C HIS A 9 -32.35 1.90 -11.75
N ILE A 10 -32.83 1.05 -10.85
CA ILE A 10 -31.99 0.40 -9.82
C ILE A 10 -30.87 -0.43 -10.45
N ARG A 11 -31.16 -1.13 -11.56
CA ARG A 11 -30.15 -1.95 -12.25
C ARG A 11 -29.10 -1.11 -12.97
N ASN A 12 -29.47 0.10 -13.43
CA ASN A 12 -28.55 1.01 -14.11
C ASN A 12 -27.66 1.76 -13.11
N GLU A 13 -28.19 2.18 -11.97
CA GLU A 13 -27.43 2.78 -10.87
C GLU A 13 -26.41 1.80 -10.28
N ASN A 14 -26.78 0.54 -10.06
CA ASN A 14 -25.83 -0.49 -9.61
C ASN A 14 -24.70 -0.76 -10.62
N ARG A 15 -24.96 -0.55 -11.92
CA ARG A 15 -23.95 -0.71 -12.97
C ARG A 15 -23.01 0.50 -13.04
N GLN A 16 -23.51 1.70 -12.78
CA GLN A 16 -22.69 2.91 -12.64
C GLN A 16 -21.82 2.87 -11.38
N LEU A 17 -22.36 2.40 -10.24
CA LEU A 17 -21.57 2.19 -9.02
C LEU A 17 -20.46 1.13 -9.19
N GLN A 18 -20.70 0.12 -10.04
CA GLN A 18 -19.67 -0.86 -10.42
C GLN A 18 -18.62 -0.28 -11.38
N ALA A 19 -19.00 0.64 -12.27
CA ALA A 19 -18.09 1.29 -13.21
C ALA A 19 -17.20 2.37 -12.54
N GLU A 20 -17.70 3.05 -11.50
CA GLU A 20 -16.92 4.01 -10.70
C GLU A 20 -15.92 3.33 -9.76
N SER A 21 -16.06 2.02 -9.54
CA SER A 21 -15.10 1.18 -8.81
C SER A 21 -14.25 0.33 -9.75
N GLU A 22 -13.83 0.86 -10.90
CA GLU A 22 -12.50 0.51 -11.45
C GLU A 22 -11.43 1.04 -10.48
N LYS A 23 -11.43 0.50 -9.26
CA LYS A 23 -10.37 0.67 -8.28
C LYS A 23 -9.13 0.14 -8.97
N VAL A 24 -8.19 1.03 -9.26
CA VAL A 24 -6.85 0.67 -9.68
C VAL A 24 -6.37 -0.42 -8.72
N SER A 25 -6.30 -1.65 -9.22
CA SER A 25 -5.88 -2.79 -8.42
C SER A 25 -4.39 -2.61 -8.17
N HIS A 26 -4.05 -2.22 -6.96
CA HIS A 26 -2.68 -2.08 -6.53
C HIS A 26 -2.12 -3.45 -6.08
N PRO A 27 -0.84 -3.72 -6.32
CA PRO A 27 -0.21 -4.94 -5.82
C PRO A 27 -0.10 -4.92 -4.29
N ASP A 28 0.04 -6.09 -3.68
CA ASP A 28 0.04 -6.25 -2.21
C ASP A 28 1.15 -5.46 -1.48
N PHE A 29 2.23 -5.12 -2.17
CA PHE A 29 3.33 -4.31 -1.62
C PHE A 29 3.09 -2.80 -1.71
N TYR A 30 2.03 -2.36 -2.40
CA TYR A 30 1.78 -0.95 -2.63
C TYR A 30 1.39 -0.27 -1.32
N ILE A 31 2.07 0.83 -1.02
CA ILE A 31 1.71 1.74 0.07
C ILE A 31 1.35 3.10 -0.52
N ASN A 32 0.40 3.78 0.12
CA ASN A 32 -0.04 5.11 -0.28
C ASN A 32 1.05 6.17 -0.02
N ASP A 33 0.81 7.42 -0.45
CA ASP A 33 1.81 8.50 -0.37
C ASP A 33 2.18 8.85 1.08
N GLU A 34 1.20 8.85 1.98
CA GLU A 34 1.38 9.14 3.40
C GLU A 34 2.26 8.08 4.07
N THR A 35 1.94 6.79 3.89
CA THR A 35 2.72 5.67 4.41
C THR A 35 4.13 5.62 3.80
N LEU A 36 4.28 6.00 2.53
CA LEU A 36 5.59 6.07 1.89
C LEU A 36 6.46 7.19 2.50
N GLU A 37 5.88 8.36 2.76
CA GLU A 37 6.58 9.46 3.44
C GLU A 37 6.98 9.07 4.86
N GLU A 38 6.09 8.40 5.59
CA GLU A 38 6.37 7.85 6.91
C GLU A 38 7.51 6.82 6.89
N LEU A 39 7.52 5.91 5.92
CA LEU A 39 8.59 4.93 5.73
C LEU A 39 9.92 5.61 5.45
N GLN A 40 9.93 6.65 4.60
CA GLN A 40 11.15 7.42 4.31
C GLN A 40 11.69 8.11 5.56
N LYS A 41 10.84 8.75 6.35
CA LYS A 41 11.22 9.39 7.62
C LYS A 41 11.76 8.37 8.61
N PHE A 42 11.06 7.24 8.76
CA PHE A 42 11.52 6.14 9.60
C PHE A 42 12.93 5.66 9.20
N CYS A 43 13.18 5.46 7.91
CA CYS A 43 14.47 5.01 7.40
C CYS A 43 15.63 6.02 7.58
N GLN A 44 15.36 7.31 7.76
CA GLN A 44 16.42 8.31 7.99
C GLN A 44 17.08 8.17 9.36
N ASP A 45 16.29 7.80 10.37
CA ASP A 45 16.74 7.70 11.76
C ASP A 45 16.95 6.25 12.22
N PHE A 46 16.56 5.27 11.40
CA PHE A 46 16.62 3.85 11.75
C PHE A 46 18.06 3.30 11.71
N ASP A 47 18.53 2.81 12.87
CA ASP A 47 19.79 2.07 13.00
C ASP A 47 19.50 0.59 13.30
N PRO A 48 19.68 -0.32 12.32
CA PRO A 48 19.32 -1.73 12.48
C PRO A 48 20.26 -2.48 13.42
N TYR A 49 21.47 -1.97 13.70
CA TYR A 49 22.46 -2.67 14.53
C TYR A 49 22.34 -2.36 16.02
N ARG A 50 21.38 -1.50 16.39
CA ARG A 50 21.05 -1.21 17.79
C ARG A 50 19.93 -2.11 18.28
N ASP A 51 19.83 -2.20 19.60
CA ASP A 51 18.68 -2.83 20.23
C ASP A 51 17.39 -2.09 19.82
N LEU A 52 16.49 -2.84 19.20
CA LEU A 52 15.20 -2.32 18.76
C LEU A 52 14.27 -2.15 19.97
N ASP A 53 13.81 -0.92 20.19
CA ASP A 53 12.77 -0.64 21.16
C ASP A 53 11.40 -1.17 20.68
N LEU A 54 10.41 -1.15 21.57
CA LEU A 54 9.10 -1.73 21.29
C LEU A 54 8.39 -0.97 20.15
N GLU A 55 8.54 0.35 20.11
CA GLU A 55 7.94 1.20 19.09
C GLU A 55 8.50 0.88 17.70
N THR A 56 9.82 0.78 17.56
CA THR A 56 10.50 0.41 16.31
C THR A 56 10.05 -0.97 15.84
N LYS A 57 9.87 -1.94 16.75
CA LYS A 57 9.38 -3.28 16.39
C LYS A 57 7.96 -3.23 15.83
N PHE A 58 7.06 -2.44 16.41
CA PHE A 58 5.71 -2.28 15.89
C PHE A 58 5.71 -1.59 14.52
N ARG A 59 6.48 -0.52 14.34
CA ARG A 59 6.63 0.16 13.05
C ARG A 59 7.13 -0.79 11.94
N LEU A 60 8.13 -1.61 12.24
CA LEU A 60 8.63 -2.62 11.30
C LEU A 60 7.55 -3.65 10.92
N GLN A 61 6.70 -4.05 11.87
CA GLN A 61 5.57 -4.95 11.58
C GLN A 61 4.50 -4.30 10.72
N GLU A 62 4.22 -2.99 10.90
CA GLU A 62 3.31 -2.23 10.02
C GLU A 62 3.81 -2.23 8.56
N PHE A 63 5.13 -2.25 8.35
CA PHE A 63 5.74 -2.41 7.02
C PHE A 63 5.88 -3.87 6.55
N GLY A 64 5.29 -4.83 7.27
CA GLY A 64 5.32 -6.25 6.90
C GLY A 64 6.61 -6.99 7.30
N ILE A 65 7.44 -6.40 8.15
CA ILE A 65 8.71 -6.99 8.61
C ILE A 65 8.50 -7.66 9.97
N ILE A 66 8.29 -8.97 9.93
CA ILE A 66 7.96 -9.78 11.12
C ILE A 66 9.20 -10.36 11.80
N ASP A 67 10.15 -10.84 10.99
CA ASP A 67 11.42 -11.38 11.50
C ASP A 67 12.42 -10.24 11.71
N LEU A 68 12.75 -10.03 12.99
CA LEU A 68 13.62 -8.97 13.48
C LEU A 68 14.94 -9.52 14.05
N SER A 69 15.25 -10.79 13.80
CA SER A 69 16.45 -11.46 14.34
C SER A 69 17.74 -11.02 13.64
N ASN A 70 17.64 -10.61 12.38
CA ASN A 70 18.79 -10.24 11.55
C ASN A 70 18.65 -8.81 11.01
N PRO A 71 19.55 -7.88 11.40
CA PRO A 71 19.50 -6.49 10.93
C PRO A 71 19.63 -6.36 9.41
N PHE A 72 20.41 -7.23 8.76
CA PHE A 72 20.55 -7.22 7.31
C PHE A 72 19.24 -7.55 6.58
N ASP A 73 18.48 -8.52 7.12
CA ASP A 73 17.21 -8.92 6.53
C ASP A 73 16.15 -7.84 6.69
N ILE A 74 16.17 -7.11 7.82
CA ILE A 74 15.29 -5.95 8.05
C ILE A 74 15.58 -4.89 6.99
N THR A 75 16.85 -4.48 6.83
CA THR A 75 17.22 -3.46 5.84
C THR A 75 16.88 -3.87 4.41
N ASN A 76 17.10 -5.14 4.06
CA ASN A 76 16.80 -5.64 2.73
C ASN A 76 15.29 -5.60 2.44
N LYS A 77 14.45 -5.93 3.42
CA LYS A 77 12.99 -5.85 3.28
C LYS A 77 12.50 -4.42 3.13
N LEU A 78 13.04 -3.48 3.93
CA LEU A 78 12.73 -2.05 3.80
C LEU A 78 13.13 -1.52 2.41
N LEU A 79 14.33 -1.87 1.96
CA LEU A 79 14.83 -1.48 0.64
C LEU A 79 13.93 -2.02 -0.48
N LEU A 80 13.60 -3.32 -0.43
CA LEU A 80 12.73 -3.96 -1.42
C LEU A 80 11.34 -3.32 -1.46
N LEU A 81 10.77 -2.98 -0.30
CA LEU A 81 9.47 -2.30 -0.22
C LEU A 81 9.51 -0.93 -0.91
N LEU A 82 10.57 -0.14 -0.67
CA LEU A 82 10.78 1.15 -1.32
C LEU A 82 10.97 1.01 -2.83
N GLU A 83 11.83 0.08 -3.27
CA GLU A 83 12.11 -0.17 -4.69
C GLU A 83 10.85 -0.60 -5.45
N ASN A 84 10.09 -1.54 -4.90
CA ASN A 84 8.84 -2.01 -5.51
C ASN A 84 7.82 -0.88 -5.67
N ASN A 85 7.68 -0.02 -4.64
CA ASN A 85 6.80 1.14 -4.70
C ASN A 85 7.27 2.16 -5.74
N LEU A 86 8.57 2.46 -5.79
CA LEU A 86 9.13 3.37 -6.79
C LEU A 86 8.87 2.86 -8.22
N GLN A 87 9.22 1.60 -8.49
CA GLN A 87 9.03 0.99 -9.82
C GLN A 87 7.56 0.98 -10.24
N TYR A 88 6.66 0.63 -9.32
CA TYR A 88 5.23 0.61 -9.61
C TYR A 88 4.69 2.02 -9.93
N ARG A 89 5.11 3.04 -9.18
CA ARG A 89 4.72 4.43 -9.40
C ARG A 89 5.24 5.00 -10.72
N ILE A 90 6.48 4.66 -11.10
CA ILE A 90 7.03 5.01 -12.42
C ILE A 90 6.17 4.39 -13.53
N LYS A 91 5.85 3.09 -13.43
CA LYS A 91 4.96 2.42 -14.40
C LYS A 91 3.58 3.06 -14.49
N LEU A 92 3.03 3.54 -13.37
CA LEU A 92 1.76 4.26 -13.37
C LEU A 92 1.86 5.62 -14.07
N GLN A 93 3.01 6.28 -14.05
CA GLN A 93 3.24 7.54 -14.76
C GLN A 93 3.44 7.31 -16.26
N GLU A 94 4.12 6.23 -16.66
CA GLU A 94 4.31 5.88 -18.07
C GLU A 94 3.01 5.48 -18.79
N ASN A 95 2.03 4.97 -18.06
CA ASN A 95 0.73 4.54 -18.58
C ASN A 95 -0.35 5.65 -18.58
N LYS A 96 -0.02 6.87 -18.16
CA LYS A 96 -0.91 8.05 -18.17
C LYS A 96 -0.66 8.93 -19.38
#